data_AF-A0A109LN33-F1
#
_entry.id   AF-A0A109LN33-F1
#
_cell.length_a   1.000
_cell.length_b   1.000
_cell.length_c   1.000
_cell.angle_alpha   90.00
_cell.angle_beta   90.00
_cell.angle_gamma   90.00
#
_symmetry.space_group_name_H-M   'P 1'
#
loop_
_entity.id
_entity.type
_entity.pdbx_description
1 polymer ?
#
loop_
_entity_poly.entity_id
_entity_poly.type
_entity_poly.pdbx_seq_one_letter_code
_entity_poly.pdbx_strand_id
1 'polypeptide(L)' 'MTKITKPCPICKKPCSSEFKPFCSSRCRDRDLAKWFGDGYAVPGEPVEPAEIAARGMDSDLNDDF' A
#
# COMPACT_ATOMS: atom_id res chain seq x y z
N MET A 1 -20.14 -23.35 0.30
CA MET A 1 -18.96 -22.46 0.29
C MET A 1 -19.45 -21.02 0.19
N THR A 2 -19.43 -20.27 1.29
CA THR A 2 -19.95 -18.89 1.35
C THR A 2 -18.93 -17.94 0.74
N LYS A 3 -19.26 -17.31 -0.39
CA LYS A 3 -18.36 -16.37 -1.07
C LYS A 3 -18.22 -15.12 -0.19
N ILE A 4 -17.07 -14.96 0.45
CA ILE A 4 -16.78 -13.80 1.31
C ILE A 4 -16.72 -12.56 0.41
N THR A 5 -17.77 -11.74 0.45
CA THR A 5 -17.79 -10.43 -0.19
C THR A 5 -16.99 -9.47 0.69
N LYS A 6 -15.74 -9.19 0.28
CA LYS A 6 -14.91 -8.22 1.00
C LYS A 6 -15.58 -6.84 0.95
N PRO A 7 -15.77 -6.16 2.10
CA PRO A 7 -16.35 -4.82 2.14
C PRO A 7 -15.36 -3.77 1.62
N CYS A 8 -15.86 -2.58 1.29
CA CYS A 8 -15.03 -1.47 0.80
C CYS A 8 -13.93 -1.13 1.83
N PRO A 9 -12.64 -1.11 1.46
CA PRO A 9 -11.54 -0.88 2.41
C PRO A 9 -11.53 0.55 2.98
N ILE A 10 -12.24 1.48 2.33
CA ILE A 10 -12.24 2.90 2.70
C ILE A 10 -13.37 3.26 3.66
N CYS A 11 -14.55 2.63 3.53
CA CYS A 11 -15.75 3.01 4.29
C CYS A 11 -16.59 1.82 4.78
N LYS A 12 -16.16 0.58 4.52
CA LYS A 12 -16.79 -0.68 4.95
C LYS A 12 -18.19 -0.96 4.38
N LYS A 13 -18.70 -0.11 3.49
CA LYS A 13 -19.95 -0.35 2.74
C LYS A 13 -19.80 -1.54 1.77
N PRO A 14 -20.91 -2.19 1.38
CA PRO A 14 -20.87 -3.24 0.36
C PRO A 14 -20.27 -2.72 -0.95
N CYS A 15 -19.40 -3.51 -1.56
CA CYS A 15 -18.77 -3.15 -2.82
C CYS A 15 -19.78 -3.14 -3.96
N SER A 16 -19.66 -2.14 -4.85
CA SER A 16 -20.40 -2.13 -6.11
C SER A 16 -19.68 -3.01 -7.12
N SER A 17 -20.41 -3.67 -8.03
CA SER A 17 -19.82 -4.49 -9.09
C SER A 17 -18.90 -3.71 -10.02
N GLU A 18 -19.24 -2.46 -10.30
CA GLU A 18 -18.52 -1.56 -11.21
C GLU A 18 -17.24 -0.99 -10.56
N PHE A 19 -17.25 -0.78 -9.25
CA PHE A 19 -16.17 -0.08 -8.53
C PHE A 19 -15.30 -1.00 -7.67
N LYS A 20 -15.37 -2.34 -7.82
CA LYS A 20 -14.57 -3.28 -7.00
C LYS A 20 -13.09 -2.90 -7.03
N PRO A 21 -12.40 -2.86 -5.87
CA PRO A 21 -12.80 -3.31 -4.53
C PRO A 21 -13.55 -2.28 -3.66
N PHE A 22 -14.05 -1.19 -4.24
CA PHE A 22 -14.71 -0.09 -3.54
C PHE A 22 -16.24 -0.08 -3.71
N CYS A 23 -16.91 0.78 -2.95
CA CYS A 23 -18.35 0.99 -3.08
C CYS A 23 -18.73 2.06 -4.12
N SER A 24 -17.79 2.93 -4.56
CA SER A 24 -18.05 4.08 -5.46
C SER A 24 -16.75 4.71 -5.97
N SER A 25 -16.81 5.53 -7.04
CA SER A 25 -15.66 6.34 -7.51
C SER A 25 -15.05 7.19 -6.39
N ARG A 26 -15.88 7.86 -5.58
CA ARG A 26 -15.39 8.70 -4.47
C ARG A 26 -14.48 7.95 -3.50
N CYS A 27 -14.74 6.65 -3.24
CA CYS A 27 -13.88 5.85 -2.38
C CYS A 27 -12.57 5.46 -3.08
N ARG A 28 -12.59 5.18 -4.38
CA ARG A 28 -11.38 4.96 -5.19
C ARG A 28 -10.49 6.20 -5.19
N ASP A 29 -11.07 7.38 -5.40
CA ASP A 29 -10.31 8.63 -5.49
C ASP A 29 -9.70 9.02 -4.12
N ARG A 30 -10.41 8.72 -3.02
CA ARG A 30 -9.87 8.87 -1.65
C ARG A 30 -8.72 7.91 -1.37
N ASP A 31 -8.82 6.66 -1.83
CA ASP A 31 -7.71 5.70 -1.72
C ASP A 31 -6.48 6.23 -2.46
N LEU A 32 -6.67 6.70 -3.69
CA LEU A 32 -5.61 7.29 -4.51
C LEU A 32 -4.97 8.51 -3.84
N ALA A 33 -5.76 9.37 -3.20
CA ALA A 33 -5.21 10.50 -2.44
C ALA A 33 -4.32 10.06 -1.27
N LYS A 34 -4.63 8.92 -0.61
CA LYS A 34 -3.75 8.36 0.43
C LYS A 34 -2.45 7.83 -0.15
N TRP A 35 -2.48 7.21 -1.34
CA TRP A 35 -1.28 6.76 -2.03
C TRP A 35 -0.34 7.93 -2.34
N PHE A 36 -0.87 9.03 -2.86
CA PHE A 36 -0.06 10.21 -3.16
C PHE A 36 0.36 11.02 -1.91
N GLY A 37 -0.40 10.90 -0.82
CA GLY A 37 -0.15 11.62 0.42
C GLY A 37 0.69 10.88 1.46
N ASP A 38 1.40 9.82 1.05
CA ASP A 38 2.20 8.97 1.95
C ASP A 38 1.37 8.37 3.11
N GLY A 39 0.07 8.17 2.86
CA GLY A 39 -0.90 7.69 3.86
C GLY A 39 -0.87 6.19 4.08
N TYR A 40 -0.01 5.46 3.38
CA TYR A 40 0.21 4.03 3.53
C TYR A 40 1.67 3.76 3.87
N ALA A 41 1.91 3.38 5.12
CA ALA A 41 3.22 2.96 5.61
C ALA A 41 3.15 1.53 6.15
N VAL A 42 4.18 0.74 5.85
CA VAL A 42 4.36 -0.58 6.46
C VAL A 42 5.30 -0.39 7.65
N PRO A 43 4.88 -0.74 8.88
CA PRO A 43 5.77 -0.66 10.04
C PRO A 43 6.93 -1.65 9.86
N GLY A 44 8.15 -1.15 9.97
CA GLY A 44 9.37 -1.95 9.98
C GLY A 44 9.92 -2.15 11.39
N GLU A 45 10.94 -2.99 11.52
CA GLU A 45 11.76 -3.02 12.73
C GLU A 45 12.45 -1.67 12.92
N PRO A 46 12.73 -1.25 14.18
CA PRO A 46 13.54 -0.06 14.43
C PRO A 46 14.92 -0.26 13.81
N VAL A 47 15.37 0.71 13.02
CA VAL A 47 16.68 0.69 12.37
C VAL A 47 17.44 1.93 12.81
N GLU A 48 18.69 1.76 13.24
CA GLU A 48 19.53 2.90 13.59
C GLU A 48 19.95 3.66 12.31
N PRO A 49 20.04 5.00 12.31
CA PRO A 49 20.39 5.77 11.12
C PRO A 49 21.68 5.31 10.41
N ALA A 50 22.65 4.80 11.17
CA ALA A 50 23.89 4.24 10.65
C ALA A 50 23.69 2.96 9.82
N GLU A 51 22.70 2.13 10.17
CA GLU A 51 22.37 0.89 9.44
C GLU A 51 21.62 1.19 8.14
N ILE A 52 20.80 2.25 8.11
CA ILE A 52 20.11 2.73 6.90
C ILE A 52 21.14 3.23 5.88
N ALA A 53 22.15 3.97 6.34
CA ALA A 53 23.23 4.46 5.48
C ALA A 53 24.12 3.33 4.92
N ALA A 54 24.36 2.28 5.71
CA ALA A 54 25.16 1.13 5.26
C ALA A 54 24.46 0.26 4.20
N ARG A 55 23.12 0.11 4.29
CA ARG A 55 22.29 -0.65 3.32
C ARG A 55 22.04 0.04 1.98
N GLY A 56 22.52 1.26 1.80
CA GLY A 56 22.45 1.97 0.51
C GLY A 56 23.72 1.81 -0.34
N MET A 57 24.75 1.14 0.19
CA MET A 57 26.10 1.05 -0.41
C MET A 57 26.42 -0.33 -1.01
N ASP A 58 25.50 -1.30 -0.94
CA ASP A 58 25.66 -2.65 -1.49
C ASP A 58 25.06 -2.82 -2.90
N SER A 59 24.19 -1.90 -3.35
CA SER A 59 23.56 -1.99 -4.67
C SER A 59 24.46 -1.66 -5.85
N ASP A 60 25.62 -1.02 -5.64
CA ASP A 60 26.57 -0.65 -6.70
C ASP A 60 27.66 -1.73 -6.97
N LEU A 61 27.61 -2.88 -6.28
CA LEU A 61 28.60 -3.96 -6.47
C LEU A 61 28.10 -5.16 -7.29
N ASN A 62 26.89 -5.11 -7.86
CA ASN A 62 26.31 -6.23 -8.60
C ASN A 62 25.92 -5.92 -10.06
N ASP A 63 26.74 -5.12 -10.75
CA ASP A 63 26.70 -4.97 -12.22
C ASP A 63 28.11 -5.24 -12.79
N ASP A 64 28.58 -6.48 -12.67
CA ASP A 64 29.74 -7.00 -13.40
C ASP A 64 29.65 -8.53 -13.52
N PHE A 65 28.72 -9.01 -14.36
CA PHE A 65 28.83 -10.15 -15.31
C PHE A 65 27.46 -10.64 -15.80
#